data_AF-A0A7Y6QLF8-F1
#
_entry.id   AF-A0A7Y6QLF8-F1
#
_cell.length_a   1.000
_cell.length_b   1.000
_cell.length_c   1.000
_cell.angle_alpha   90.00
_cell.angle_beta   90.00
_cell.angle_gamma   90.00
#
_symmetry.space_group_name_H-M   'P 1'
#
loop_
_entity.id
_entity.type
_entity.pdbx_description
1 polymer ?
#
loop_
_entity_poly.entity_id
_entity_poly.type
_entity_poly.pdbx_seq_one_letter_code
_entity_poly.pdbx_strand_id
1 'polypeptide(L)'
;MITDSCDSCGWSQTAMVARVFAEMPPSIPIAVTARSNSPTSALALKTIRTNSRLAQALPLVELQQRLDSPEGLEFGPQAEYRAKELVELLEPLGFAVELSLNSPTQTIQRTPNDAADRYR
;
A
#
# COMPACT_ATOMS: atom_id res chain seq x y z
N MET A 1 6.89 -23.57 6.31
CA MET A 1 5.61 -23.82 5.65
C MET A 1 4.61 -23.99 6.77
N ILE A 2 3.61 -23.11 6.84
CA ILE A 2 2.54 -23.19 7.82
C ILE A 2 1.27 -23.44 7.02
N THR A 3 0.47 -24.41 7.45
CA THR A 3 -0.82 -24.71 6.83
C THR A 3 -1.89 -24.43 7.87
N ASP A 4 -2.75 -23.46 7.56
CA ASP A 4 -3.93 -23.16 8.35
C ASP A 4 -5.13 -23.84 7.68
N SER A 5 -5.92 -24.57 8.47
CA SER A 5 -7.15 -25.21 8.00
C SER A 5 -8.32 -24.85 8.90
N CYS A 6 -9.50 -24.72 8.28
CA CYS A 6 -10.77 -24.56 8.97
C CYS A 6 -11.53 -25.89 8.92
N ASP A 7 -11.70 -26.51 10.09
CA ASP A 7 -12.35 -27.83 10.22
C ASP A 7 -13.85 -27.81 9.90
N SER A 8 -14.48 -26.62 9.87
CA SER A 8 -15.92 -26.47 9.62
C SER A 8 -16.27 -26.43 8.13
N CYS A 9 -15.43 -25.81 7.30
CA CYS A 9 -15.71 -25.66 5.86
C CYS A 9 -14.67 -26.34 4.94
N GLY A 10 -13.67 -27.01 5.52
CA GLY A 10 -12.63 -27.72 4.76
C GLY A 10 -11.67 -26.80 4.01
N TRP A 11 -11.71 -25.49 4.28
CA TRP A 11 -10.78 -24.55 3.67
C TRP A 11 -9.38 -24.74 4.27
N SER A 12 -8.36 -24.80 3.42
CA SER A 12 -6.96 -24.85 3.84
C SER A 12 -6.12 -23.87 3.04
N GLN A 13 -5.23 -23.14 3.70
CA GLN A 13 -4.22 -22.29 3.09
C GLN A 13 -2.84 -22.72 3.54
N THR A 14 -1.96 -22.97 2.57
CA THR A 14 -0.54 -23.20 2.83
C THR A 14 0.24 -21.93 2.53
N ALA A 15 0.85 -21.36 3.57
CA ALA A 15 1.74 -20.21 3.45
C ALA A 15 3.21 -20.67 3.48
N MET A 16 3.97 -20.25 2.47
CA MET A 16 5.42 -20.28 2.52
C MET A 16 5.90 -18.92 3.03
N VAL A 17 6.39 -18.88 4.27
CA VAL A 17 7.21 -17.75 4.72
C VAL A 17 8.55 -17.91 4.00
N ALA A 18 8.89 -16.98 3.11
CA ALA A 18 10.26 -16.89 2.60
C ALA A 18 11.17 -16.85 3.84
N ARG A 19 12.09 -17.82 3.98
CA ARG A 19 13.10 -17.73 5.04
C ARG A 19 13.78 -16.38 4.83
N VAL A 20 13.63 -15.48 5.80
CA VAL A 20 14.37 -14.22 5.81
C VAL A 20 15.83 -14.65 5.89
N PHE A 21 16.54 -14.60 4.76
CA PHE A 21 17.96 -14.85 4.76
C PHE A 21 18.59 -13.77 5.65
N ALA A 22 19.59 -14.13 6.45
CA ALA A 22 20.22 -13.16 7.36
C ALA A 22 20.83 -11.95 6.61
N GLU A 23 21.05 -12.09 5.30
CA GLU A 23 21.57 -11.07 4.38
C GLU A 23 20.47 -10.34 3.58
N MET A 24 19.18 -10.64 3.80
CA MET A 24 18.12 -9.86 3.15
C MET A 24 18.14 -8.42 3.69
N PRO A 25 18.30 -7.41 2.82
CA PRO A 25 18.21 -6.02 3.23
C PRO A 25 16.89 -5.76 3.96
N PRO A 26 16.88 -4.94 5.02
CA PRO A 26 15.63 -4.57 5.67
C PRO A 26 14.70 -3.96 4.63
N SER A 27 13.45 -4.42 4.60
CA SER A 27 12.41 -3.82 3.79
C SER A 27 12.11 -2.43 4.34
N ILE A 28 12.75 -1.39 3.79
CA ILE A 28 12.50 -0.01 4.15
C ILE A 28 11.22 0.43 3.42
N PRO A 29 10.13 0.77 4.13
CA PRO A 29 8.92 1.26 3.50
C PRO A 29 9.19 2.65 2.89
N ILE A 30 8.86 2.81 1.62
CA ILE A 30 8.97 4.07 0.87
C ILE A 30 7.58 4.68 0.76
N ALA A 31 7.41 5.90 1.27
CA ALA A 31 6.22 6.70 1.01
C ALA A 31 6.21 7.12 -0.46
N VAL A 32 5.07 6.93 -1.13
CA VAL A 32 4.89 7.36 -2.52
C VAL A 32 3.73 8.34 -2.58
N THR A 33 4.00 9.53 -3.11
CA THR A 33 2.99 10.58 -3.31
C THR A 33 2.96 10.98 -4.79
N ALA A 34 1.77 11.03 -5.39
CA ALA A 34 1.60 11.45 -6.79
C ALA A 34 0.82 12.77 -6.89
N ARG A 35 1.27 13.66 -7.78
CA ARG A 35 0.63 14.95 -8.11
C ARG A 35 0.46 15.11 -9.61
N SER A 36 -0.66 15.69 -10.03
CA SER A 36 -0.93 15.94 -11.45
C SER A 36 -0.24 17.22 -11.90
N ASN A 37 0.55 17.17 -12.98
CA ASN A 37 1.16 18.37 -13.56
C ASN A 37 0.35 18.97 -14.72
N SER A 38 -0.73 18.30 -15.11
CA SER A 38 -1.55 18.61 -16.29
C SER A 38 -2.99 18.17 -16.06
N PRO A 39 -3.96 18.58 -16.90
CA PRO A 39 -5.31 18.04 -16.83
C PRO A 39 -5.27 16.51 -16.89
N THR A 40 -5.71 15.87 -15.80
CA THR A 40 -5.60 14.43 -15.63
C THR A 40 -6.46 13.70 -16.67
N SER A 41 -5.83 12.90 -17.52
CA SER A 41 -6.55 12.10 -18.51
C SER A 41 -7.40 11.01 -17.84
N ALA A 42 -8.46 10.54 -18.52
CA ALA A 42 -9.28 9.43 -18.03
C ALA A 42 -8.45 8.15 -17.82
N LEU A 43 -7.43 7.93 -18.65
CA LEU A 43 -6.48 6.82 -18.50
C LEU A 43 -5.65 6.97 -17.21
N ALA A 44 -5.15 8.18 -16.95
CA ALA A 44 -4.39 8.50 -15.75
C ALA A 44 -5.19 8.24 -14.46
N LEU A 45 -6.45 8.70 -14.41
CA LEU A 45 -7.35 8.43 -13.28
C LEU A 45 -7.61 6.92 -13.09
N LYS A 46 -7.81 6.18 -14.18
CA LYS A 46 -7.99 4.72 -14.12
C LYS A 46 -6.74 4.02 -13.57
N THR A 47 -5.55 4.41 -14.01
CA THR A 47 -4.29 3.83 -13.54
C THR A 47 -4.11 4.06 -12.04
N ILE A 48 -4.37 5.28 -11.56
CA ILE A 48 -4.29 5.58 -10.12
C ILE A 48 -5.30 4.76 -9.33
N ARG A 49 -6.56 4.67 -9.77
CA ARG A 49 -7.57 3.84 -9.10
C ARG A 49 -7.21 2.36 -9.11
N THR A 50 -6.51 1.87 -10.12
CA THR A 50 -6.09 0.47 -10.15
C THR A 50 -4.99 0.19 -9.11
N ASN A 51 -4.11 1.17 -8.86
CA ASN A 51 -2.90 0.99 -8.06
C ASN A 51 -2.97 1.57 -6.65
N SER A 52 -3.99 2.36 -6.30
CA SER A 52 -4.22 2.90 -4.96
C SER A 52 -5.59 2.49 -4.42
N ARG A 53 -5.61 1.77 -3.29
CA ARG A 53 -6.86 1.48 -2.56
C ARG A 53 -7.56 2.76 -2.11
N LEU A 54 -6.80 3.77 -1.70
CA LEU A 54 -7.34 5.05 -1.29
C LEU A 54 -8.07 5.72 -2.47
N ALA A 55 -7.47 5.73 -3.66
CA ALA A 55 -8.12 6.27 -4.85
C ALA A 55 -9.38 5.50 -5.28
N GLN A 56 -9.48 4.19 -5.00
CA GLN A 56 -10.69 3.43 -5.30
C GLN A 56 -11.89 3.90 -4.48
N ALA A 57 -11.64 4.25 -3.22
CA ALA A 57 -12.65 4.68 -2.26
C ALA A 57 -13.13 6.13 -2.47
N LEU A 58 -12.32 6.96 -3.13
CA LEU A 58 -12.67 8.36 -3.38
C LEU A 58 -13.62 8.54 -4.58
N PRO A 59 -14.59 9.46 -4.50
CA PRO A 59 -15.29 9.98 -5.68
C PRO A 59 -14.30 10.58 -6.69
N LEU A 60 -14.60 10.50 -7.99
CA LEU A 60 -13.70 10.98 -9.05
C LEU A 60 -13.34 12.47 -8.90
N VAL A 61 -14.30 13.29 -8.47
CA VAL A 61 -14.10 14.72 -8.25
C VAL A 61 -13.11 14.97 -7.10
N GLU A 62 -13.26 14.24 -5.99
CA GLU A 62 -12.35 14.38 -4.85
C GLU A 62 -10.95 13.84 -5.18
N LEU A 63 -10.88 12.72 -5.92
CA LEU A 63 -9.61 12.18 -6.39
C LEU A 63 -8.86 13.21 -7.24
N GLN A 64 -9.54 13.86 -8.18
CA GLN A 64 -8.95 14.88 -9.03
C GLN A 64 -8.50 16.09 -8.21
N GLN A 65 -9.33 16.57 -7.29
CA GLN A 65 -8.96 17.66 -6.37
C GLN A 65 -7.70 17.34 -5.55
N ARG A 66 -7.56 16.10 -5.04
CA ARG A 66 -6.36 15.70 -4.28
C ARG A 66 -5.13 15.63 -5.16
N LEU A 67 -5.25 15.11 -6.38
CA LEU A 67 -4.14 15.02 -7.33
C LEU A 67 -3.65 16.39 -7.79
N ASP A 68 -4.56 17.36 -7.90
CA ASP A 68 -4.26 18.76 -8.23
C ASP A 68 -3.80 19.57 -7.00
N SER A 69 -3.90 19.00 -5.81
CA SER A 69 -3.51 19.66 -4.56
C SER A 69 -1.99 19.59 -4.33
N PRO A 70 -1.40 20.52 -3.55
CA PRO A 70 0.02 20.48 -3.22
C PRO A 70 0.41 19.27 -2.36
N GLU A 71 -0.55 18.72 -1.60
CA GLU A 71 -0.38 17.51 -0.79
C GLU A 71 -0.35 16.24 -1.64
N GLY A 72 -1.00 16.27 -2.80
CA GLY A 72 -1.11 15.14 -3.71
C GLY A 72 -1.93 13.97 -3.17
N LEU A 73 -1.72 12.81 -3.77
CA LEU A 73 -2.33 11.55 -3.35
C LEU A 73 -1.25 10.59 -2.84
N GLU A 74 -1.37 10.19 -1.59
CA GLU A 74 -0.51 9.18 -0.97
C GLU A 74 -0.96 7.75 -1.34
N PHE A 75 0.03 6.91 -1.67
CA PHE A 75 -0.16 5.47 -1.90
C PHE A 75 0.17 4.64 -0.65
N GLY A 76 0.54 5.31 0.44
CA GLY A 76 1.03 4.67 1.66
C GLY A 76 2.43 4.06 1.50
N PRO A 77 2.90 3.30 2.51
CA PRO A 77 4.22 2.68 2.48
C PRO A 77 4.28 1.56 1.43
N GLN A 78 5.21 1.69 0.49
CA GLN A 78 5.47 0.73 -0.57
C GLN A 78 6.83 0.07 -0.40
N ALA A 79 6.98 -1.16 -0.87
CA ALA A 79 8.30 -1.77 -1.03
C ALA A 79 9.07 -1.04 -2.15
N GLU A 80 10.40 -1.05 -2.10
CA GLU A 80 11.24 -0.31 -3.06
C GLU A 80 10.94 -0.67 -4.52
N TYR A 81 10.83 -1.97 -4.85
CA TYR A 81 10.50 -2.41 -6.21
C TYR A 81 9.14 -1.86 -6.66
N ARG A 82 8.17 -1.81 -5.74
CA ARG A 82 6.81 -1.34 -6.03
C ARG A 82 6.77 0.17 -6.20
N ALA A 83 7.55 0.90 -5.41
CA ALA A 83 7.72 2.35 -5.57
C ALA A 83 8.28 2.70 -6.95
N LYS A 84 9.30 1.96 -7.43
CA LYS A 84 9.86 2.12 -8.78
C LYS A 84 8.82 1.83 -9.87
N GLU A 85 8.08 0.73 -9.76
CA GLU A 85 6.99 0.42 -10.70
C GLU A 85 5.94 1.54 -10.77
N LEU A 86 5.58 2.15 -9.62
CA LEU A 86 4.61 3.26 -9.59
C LEU A 86 5.15 4.50 -10.31
N VAL A 87 6.43 4.81 -10.17
CA VAL A 87 7.08 5.91 -10.91
C VAL A 87 6.99 5.66 -12.41
N GLU A 88 7.45 4.49 -12.87
CA GLU A 88 7.45 4.10 -14.29
C GLU A 88 6.04 4.09 -14.91
N LEU A 89 5.02 3.76 -14.11
CA LEU A 89 3.62 3.75 -14.56
C LEU A 89 2.98 5.14 -14.62
N LEU A 90 3.35 6.05 -13.71
CA LEU A 90 2.62 7.31 -13.49
C LEU A 90 3.30 8.51 -14.16
N GLU A 91 4.63 8.56 -14.22
CA GLU A 91 5.33 9.68 -14.89
C GLU A 91 4.95 9.85 -16.36
N PRO A 92 4.84 8.78 -17.19
CA PRO A 92 4.40 8.91 -18.58
C PRO A 92 2.97 9.43 -18.73
N LEU A 93 2.16 9.33 -17.67
CA LEU A 93 0.78 9.81 -17.62
C LEU A 93 0.68 11.26 -17.15
N GLY A 94 1.81 11.93 -16.90
CA GLY A 94 1.88 13.34 -16.54
C GLY A 94 1.82 13.61 -15.04
N PHE A 95 2.10 12.60 -14.20
CA PHE A 95 2.22 12.78 -12.76
C PHE A 95 3.66 13.08 -12.33
N ALA A 96 3.83 13.99 -11.39
CA ALA A 96 5.04 14.06 -10.57
C ALA A 96 4.92 13.07 -9.41
N VAL A 97 5.87 12.15 -9.28
CA VAL A 97 5.89 11.16 -8.20
C VAL A 97 7.05 11.47 -7.25
N GLU A 98 6.75 11.62 -5.96
CA GLU A 98 7.73 11.83 -4.91
C GLU A 98 7.89 10.57 -4.07
N LEU A 99 9.15 10.21 -3.79
CA LEU A 99 9.53 9.09 -2.95
C LEU A 99 10.17 9.60 -1.66
N SER A 100 9.62 9.23 -0.51
CA SER A 100 10.19 9.57 0.80
C SER A 100 10.52 8.33 1.61
N LEU A 101 11.72 8.30 2.19
CA LEU A 101 12.17 7.22 3.09
C LEU A 101 11.63 7.39 4.52
N ASN A 102 11.02 8.53 4.82
CA ASN A 102 10.50 8.88 6.14
C ASN A 102 8.97 8.93 6.10
N SER A 103 8.30 7.78 6.08
CA SER A 103 6.91 7.74 6.53
C SER A 103 6.88 7.51 8.04
N PRO A 104 6.04 8.24 8.80
CA PRO A 104 5.76 7.88 10.18
C PRO A 104 5.04 6.53 10.16
N THR A 105 5.78 5.47 10.46
CA THR A 105 5.22 4.17 10.79
C THR A 105 4.24 4.41 11.93
N GLN A 106 2.93 4.45 11.63
CA GLN A 106 1.92 4.37 12.67
C GLN A 106 2.19 3.07 13.40
N THR A 107 2.72 3.20 14.61
CA THR A 107 2.94 2.11 15.53
C THR A 107 1.57 1.53 15.81
N ILE A 108 1.23 0.42 15.16
CA ILE A 108 0.09 -0.40 15.55
C ILE A 108 0.45 -0.92 16.93
N GLN A 109 0.02 -0.20 17.98
CA GLN A 109 -0.02 -0.73 19.32
C GLN A 109 -1.01 -1.90 19.28
N ARG A 110 -0.50 -3.12 19.08
CA ARG A 110 -1.23 -4.33 19.47
C ARG A 110 -1.33 -4.25 20.99
N THR A 111 -2.49 -3.85 21.50
CA THR A 111 -2.84 -4.06 22.90
C THR A 111 -2.82 -5.57 23.17
N PRO A 112 -2.06 -6.05 24.18
CA PRO A 112 -2.21 -7.41 24.64
C PRO A 112 -3.41 -7.41 25.59
N ASN A 113 -4.58 -7.90 25.18
CA ASN A 113 -5.62 -8.22 26.16
C ASN A 113 -6.54 -9.36 25.69
N ASP A 114 -6.90 -10.15 26.71
CA ASP A 114 -7.90 -11.23 26.76
C ASP A 114 -7.53 -12.61 26.22
N ALA A 115 -6.57 -13.25 26.90
CA ALA A 115 -6.50 -14.71 26.99
C ALA A 115 -6.33 -15.21 28.44
N ALA A 116 -6.99 -14.54 29.39
CA ALA A 116 -7.01 -14.95 30.79
C ALA A 116 -8.45 -15.01 31.32
N ASP A 117 -9.23 -16.03 30.91
CA ASP A 117 -10.36 -16.56 31.73
C ASP A 117 -11.12 -17.71 31.04
N ARG A 118 -10.47 -18.81 30.66
CA ARG A 118 -11.19 -20.02 30.18
C ARG A 118 -10.64 -21.35 30.66
N TYR A 119 -10.24 -21.43 31.93
CA TYR A 119 -10.15 -22.70 32.65
C TYR A 119 -10.63 -22.51 34.09
N ARG A 120 -11.96 -22.55 34.25
CA ARG A 120 -12.64 -23.01 35.46
C ARG A 120 -13.57 -24.14 35.07
#